data_AF-A0A961F796-F1
#
_entry.id   AF-A0A961F796-F1
#
_cell.length_a   1.000
_cell.length_b   1.000
_cell.length_c   1.000
_cell.angle_alpha   90.00
_cell.angle_beta   90.00
_cell.angle_gamma   90.00
#
_symmetry.space_group_name_H-M   'P 1'
#
loop_
_entity.id
_entity.type
_entity.pdbx_description
1 polymer ?
#
loop_
_entity_poly.entity_id
_entity_poly.type
_entity_poly.pdbx_seq_one_letter_code
_entity_poly.pdbx_strand_id
1 'polypeptide(L)'
;MPNLACQFQAYISRFSVPDVGKKTRSRRSRGSLSREEILTVSLEILHSEGLERLSMRHIADRLGCSVASPYAYFKSQEEIVRTLIIQGEHDLTARLRRAQRSSEDIF
;
A
#
# COMPACT_ATOMS: atom_id res chain seq x y z
N MET A 1 5.55 -24.86 -4.49
CA MET A 1 4.92 -23.72 -5.19
C MET A 1 4.75 -22.58 -4.21
N PRO A 2 5.52 -21.49 -4.28
CA PRO A 2 5.30 -20.35 -3.40
C PRO A 2 3.94 -19.70 -3.74
N ASN A 3 3.07 -19.57 -2.74
CA ASN A 3 1.75 -18.95 -2.86
C ASN A 3 1.89 -17.49 -3.37
N LEU A 4 0.95 -17.02 -4.19
CA LEU A 4 0.85 -15.61 -4.59
C LEU A 4 1.00 -14.65 -3.41
N ALA A 5 0.47 -14.97 -2.23
CA ALA A 5 0.65 -14.16 -1.02
C ALA A 5 2.13 -13.99 -0.60
N CYS A 6 2.97 -15.00 -0.82
CA CYS A 6 4.40 -14.98 -0.51
C CYS A 6 5.21 -14.20 -1.55
N GLN A 7 4.88 -14.35 -2.84
CA GLN A 7 5.49 -13.56 -3.92
C GLN A 7 5.09 -12.08 -3.83
N PHE A 8 3.85 -11.81 -3.43
CA PHE A 8 3.28 -10.48 -3.28
C PHE A 8 3.91 -9.68 -2.14
N GLN A 9 4.12 -10.34 -0.99
CA GLN A 9 4.85 -9.73 0.12
C GLN A 9 6.28 -9.34 -0.30
N ALA A 10 6.96 -10.18 -1.09
CA ALA A 10 8.30 -9.88 -1.59
C ALA A 10 8.30 -8.72 -2.61
N TYR A 11 7.26 -8.60 -3.44
CA TYR A 11 7.09 -7.47 -4.38
C TYR A 11 6.86 -6.14 -3.65
N ILE A 12 5.96 -6.12 -2.65
CA ILE A 12 5.78 -4.96 -1.77
C ILE A 12 7.05 -4.66 -0.97
N SER A 13 7.84 -5.65 -0.56
CA SER A 13 9.15 -5.39 0.08
C SER A 13 10.21 -4.84 -0.88
N ARG A 14 10.04 -5.02 -2.21
CA ARG A 14 10.95 -4.53 -3.26
C ARG A 14 10.59 -3.12 -3.76
N PHE A 15 9.31 -2.76 -3.71
CA PHE A 15 8.78 -1.40 -3.86
C PHE A 15 8.56 -0.83 -2.46
N SER A 16 9.53 -0.12 -1.89
CA SER A 16 9.51 0.29 -0.49
C SER A 16 8.45 1.38 -0.23
N VAL A 17 7.18 0.98 -0.20
CA VAL A 17 6.15 1.66 0.59
C VAL A 17 6.62 1.53 2.05
N PRO A 18 6.69 2.60 2.85
CA PRO A 18 7.23 2.56 4.20
C PRO A 18 6.62 1.40 4.99
N ASP A 19 7.50 0.64 5.65
CA ASP A 19 7.27 -0.63 6.34
C ASP A 19 5.92 -0.68 7.08
N VAL A 20 4.92 -1.25 6.42
CA VAL A 20 3.67 -1.65 7.06
C VAL A 20 3.96 -2.95 7.78
N GLY A 21 4.33 -2.82 9.05
CA GLY A 21 4.60 -3.94 9.95
C GLY A 21 3.51 -5.00 9.83
N LYS A 22 3.91 -6.22 9.47
CA LYS A 22 3.04 -7.39 9.40
C LYS A 22 2.48 -7.71 10.79
N LYS A 23 1.38 -7.08 11.20
CA LYS A 23 0.64 -7.54 12.38
C LYS A 23 -0.17 -8.76 11.97
N THR A 24 0.20 -9.89 12.57
CA THR A 24 -0.58 -11.14 12.59
C THR A 24 -2.05 -10.81 12.74
N ARG A 25 -2.93 -11.50 11.98
CA ARG A 25 -4.39 -11.35 12.04
C ARG A 25 -4.92 -11.77 13.41
N SER A 26 -4.65 -10.98 14.44
CA SER A 26 -5.43 -10.95 15.67
C SER A 26 -6.76 -10.29 15.33
N ARG A 27 -7.87 -10.85 15.82
CA ARG A 27 -9.23 -10.29 15.65
C ARG A 27 -9.17 -8.81 16.04
N ARG A 28 -9.24 -7.92 15.04
CA ARG A 28 -9.17 -6.47 15.26
C ARG A 28 -10.23 -6.05 16.28
N SER A 29 -9.85 -5.21 17.24
CA SER A 29 -10.83 -4.44 18.00
C SER A 29 -11.63 -3.60 17.00
N ARG A 30 -12.95 -3.68 17.03
CA ARG A 30 -13.84 -2.80 16.25
C ARG A 30 -13.35 -1.35 16.41
N GLY A 31 -12.84 -0.74 15.33
CA GLY A 31 -12.50 0.69 15.30
C GLY A 31 -11.08 1.10 14.89
N SER A 32 -10.12 0.19 14.68
CA SER A 32 -8.74 0.60 14.34
C SER A 32 -8.44 0.65 12.85
N LEU A 33 -9.36 1.14 12.01
CA LEU A 33 -9.03 1.43 10.61
C LEU A 33 -7.93 2.51 10.59
N SER A 34 -6.91 2.35 9.76
CA SER A 34 -5.87 3.38 9.60
C SER A 34 -5.74 3.82 8.14
N ARG A 35 -5.15 5.01 7.94
CA ARG A 35 -4.85 5.54 6.60
C ARG A 35 -3.95 4.59 5.82
N GLU A 36 -3.00 3.97 6.52
CA GLU A 36 -2.03 3.02 5.99
C GLU A 36 -2.67 1.70 5.58
N GLU A 37 -3.62 1.18 6.35
CA GLU A 37 -4.37 -0.03 5.97
C GLU A 37 -5.19 0.19 4.70
N ILE A 38 -5.83 1.35 4.55
CA ILE A 38 -6.58 1.71 3.33
C ILE A 38 -5.64 1.77 2.13
N LEU A 39 -4.49 2.44 2.26
CA LEU A 39 -3.50 2.54 1.19
C LEU A 39 -2.92 1.17 0.82
N THR A 40 -2.64 0.33 1.81
CA THR A 40 -2.13 -1.03 1.62
C THR A 40 -3.11 -1.83 0.76
N VAL A 41 -4.36 -1.95 1.21
CA VAL A 41 -5.40 -2.69 0.46
C VAL A 41 -5.63 -2.12 -0.93
N SER A 42 -5.61 -0.79 -1.07
CA SER A 42 -5.75 -0.13 -2.37
C SER A 42 -4.63 -0.51 -3.33
N LEU A 43 -3.38 -0.56 -2.85
CA LEU A 43 -2.23 -0.99 -3.63
C LEU A 43 -2.31 -2.48 -3.99
N GLU A 44 -2.85 -3.33 -3.11
CA GLU A 44 -3.11 -4.73 -3.45
C GLU A 44 -4.13 -4.89 -4.57
N ILE A 45 -5.24 -4.15 -4.52
CA ILE A 45 -6.26 -4.15 -5.56
C ILE A 45 -5.64 -3.69 -6.89
N LEU A 46 -4.93 -2.57 -6.88
CA LEU A 46 -4.27 -2.04 -8.08
C LEU A 46 -3.35 -3.06 -8.75
N HIS A 47 -2.56 -3.78 -7.95
CA HIS A 47 -1.60 -4.74 -8.47
C HIS A 47 -2.23 -6.07 -8.91
N SER A 48 -3.24 -6.56 -8.18
CA SER A 48 -3.83 -7.89 -8.44
C SER A 48 -5.03 -7.86 -9.39
N GLU A 49 -5.75 -6.75 -9.42
CA GLU A 49 -7.03 -6.61 -10.13
C GLU A 49 -7.05 -5.42 -11.09
N GLY A 50 -6.04 -4.54 -11.05
CA GLY A 50 -5.96 -3.35 -11.90
C GLY A 50 -6.71 -2.14 -11.35
N LEU A 51 -6.51 -1.00 -12.01
CA LEU A 51 -7.10 0.30 -11.61
C LEU A 51 -8.63 0.32 -11.74
N GLU A 52 -9.18 -0.36 -12.74
CA GLU A 52 -10.63 -0.45 -12.99
C GLU A 52 -11.41 -1.14 -11.85
N ARG A 53 -10.72 -1.96 -11.06
CA ARG A 53 -11.29 -2.67 -9.89
C ARG A 53 -11.10 -1.89 -8.59
N LEU A 54 -10.31 -0.82 -8.60
CA LEU A 54 -10.18 0.06 -7.46
C LEU A 54 -11.47 0.87 -7.30
N SER A 55 -12.12 0.75 -6.15
CA SER A 55 -13.26 1.59 -5.75
C SER A 55 -13.38 1.65 -4.24
N MET A 56 -13.98 2.71 -3.71
CA MET A 56 -14.20 2.87 -2.26
C MET A 56 -14.97 1.70 -1.65
N ARG A 57 -15.92 1.15 -2.41
CA ARG A 57 -16.69 -0.03 -2.00
C ARG A 57 -15.82 -1.28 -1.96
N HIS A 58 -15.05 -1.56 -3.01
CA HIS A 58 -14.18 -2.75 -3.06
C HIS A 58 -13.10 -2.70 -1.98
N ILE A 59 -12.57 -1.50 -1.69
CA ILE A 59 -11.64 -1.27 -0.57
C ILE A 59 -12.31 -1.60 0.78
N ALA A 60 -13.52 -1.09 1.02
CA ALA A 60 -14.26 -1.36 2.26
C ALA A 60 -14.60 -2.86 2.42
N ASP A 61 -15.02 -3.52 1.34
CA ASP A 61 -15.33 -4.94 1.30
C ASP A 61 -14.08 -5.77 1.66
N ARG A 62 -12.91 -5.45 1.08
CA ARG A 62 -11.63 -6.09 1.40
C ARG A 62 -11.17 -5.86 2.84
N LEU A 63 -11.52 -4.71 3.42
CA LEU A 63 -11.22 -4.37 4.81
C LEU A 63 -12.21 -4.96 5.82
N GLY A 64 -13.37 -5.46 5.36
CA GLY A 64 -14.45 -5.93 6.21
C GLY A 64 -15.10 -4.81 7.03
N CYS A 65 -15.17 -3.59 6.48
CA CYS A 65 -15.76 -2.42 7.13
C CYS A 65 -16.92 -1.84 6.31
N SER A 66 -17.62 -0.84 6.86
CA SER A 66 -18.67 -0.14 6.11
C SER A 66 -18.05 0.73 5.02
N VAL A 67 -18.77 0.94 3.91
CA VAL A 67 -18.34 1.82 2.81
C VAL A 67 -18.08 3.26 3.29
N ALA A 68 -18.73 3.70 4.37
CA ALA A 68 -18.49 5.01 4.98
C ALA A 68 -17.14 5.13 5.70
N SER A 69 -16.54 4.00 6.13
CA SER A 69 -15.33 4.02 6.96
C SER A 69 -14.09 4.57 6.22
N PRO A 70 -13.79 4.18 4.96
CA PRO A 70 -12.68 4.79 4.22
C PRO A 70 -12.86 6.29 3.93
N TYR A 71 -14.11 6.77 3.82
CA TYR A 71 -14.39 8.19 3.62
C TYR A 71 -13.98 9.09 4.80
N ALA A 72 -13.75 8.52 5.98
CA ALA A 72 -13.19 9.27 7.12
C ALA A 72 -11.72 9.66 6.92
N TYR A 73 -11.00 9.02 5.98
CA TYR A 73 -9.57 9.23 5.74
C TYR A 73 -9.26 9.79 4.35
N PHE A 74 -10.10 9.48 3.36
CA PHE A 74 -9.94 9.92 1.98
C PHE A 74 -11.29 10.37 1.43
N LYS A 75 -11.33 11.56 0.83
CA LYS A 75 -12.54 12.13 0.24
C LYS A 75 -12.97 11.40 -1.02
N SER A 76 -12.03 10.78 -1.73
CA SER A 76 -12.31 10.04 -2.95
C SER A 76 -11.25 8.97 -3.28
N GLN A 77 -11.56 8.12 -4.26
CA GLN A 77 -10.62 7.15 -4.81
C GLN A 77 -9.40 7.85 -5.45
N GLU A 78 -9.61 8.98 -6.12
CA GLU A 78 -8.54 9.75 -6.76
C GLU A 78 -7.55 10.29 -5.72
N GLU A 79 -8.02 10.65 -4.52
CA GLU A 79 -7.13 11.06 -3.42
C GLU A 79 -6.25 9.90 -2.93
N ILE A 80 -6.80 8.69 -2.89
CA ILE A 80 -6.03 7.47 -2.57
C ILE A 80 -4.96 7.24 -3.64
N VAL A 81 -5.34 7.25 -4.92
CA VAL A 81 -4.41 7.06 -6.04
C VAL A 81 -3.31 8.13 -6.03
N ARG A 82 -3.67 9.40 -5.85
CA ARG A 82 -2.70 10.50 -5.75
C ARG A 82 -1.73 10.30 -4.60
N THR A 83 -2.23 9.88 -3.43
CA THR A 83 -1.39 9.60 -2.26
C THR A 83 -0.40 8.46 -2.55
N LEU A 84 -0.85 7.39 -3.21
CA LEU A 84 0.01 6.28 -3.59
C LEU A 84 1.09 6.70 -4.60
N ILE A 85 0.76 7.55 -5.57
CA ILE A 85 1.72 8.10 -6.53
C ILE A 85 2.80 8.90 -5.80
N ILE A 86 2.41 9.85 -4.95
CA ILE A 86 3.34 10.68 -4.17
C ILE A 86 4.26 9.80 -3.30
N GLN A 87 3.71 8.78 -2.63
CA GLN A 87 4.51 7.82 -1.86
C GLN A 87 5.51 7.05 -2.73
N GLY A 88 5.07 6.59 -3.90
CA GLY A 88 5.93 5.91 -4.86
C GLY A 88 7.06 6.79 -5.39
N GLU A 89 6.77 8.06 -5.70
CA GLU A 89 7.77 9.05 -6.13
C GLU A 89 8.82 9.29 -5.04
N HIS A 90 8.41 9.44 -3.79
CA HIS A 90 9.32 9.59 -2.66
C HIS A 90 10.20 8.35 -2.46
N ASP A 91 9.65 7.14 -2.53
CA ASP A 91 10.44 5.90 -2.41
C ASP A 91 11.46 5.79 -3.55
N LEU A 92 11.01 5.98 -4.79
CA LEU A 92 11.87 5.91 -5.97
C LEU A 92 13.03 6.92 -5.85
N THR A 93 12.72 8.16 -5.49
CA THR A 93 13.73 9.21 -5.31
C THR A 93 14.74 8.84 -4.22
N ALA A 94 14.25 8.33 -3.07
CA ALA A 94 15.13 7.90 -1.97
C ALA A 94 16.02 6.72 -2.36
N ARG A 95 15.53 5.80 -3.19
CA ARG A 95 16.30 4.65 -3.68
C ARG A 95 17.35 5.06 -4.71
N LEU A 96 17.01 5.94 -5.65
CA LEU A 96 17.96 6.47 -6.62
C LEU A 96 19.10 7.22 -5.93
N ARG A 97 18.80 8.05 -4.92
CA ARG A 97 19.82 8.75 -4.12
C ARG A 97 20.75 7.80 -3.37
N ARG A 98 20.20 6.72 -2.78
CA ARG A 98 21.00 5.68 -2.11
C ARG A 98 21.93 4.95 -3.09
N ALA A 99 21.44 4.61 -4.27
CA ALA A 99 22.22 3.95 -5.31
C ALA A 99 23.36 4.84 -5.85
N GLN A 100 23.10 6.14 -6.06
CA GLN A 100 24.13 7.10 -6.49
C GLN A 100 25.27 7.21 -5.46
N ARG A 101 24.94 7.38 -4.17
CA ARG A 101 25.95 7.52 -3.12
C ARG A 101 26.81 6.26 -2.95
N SER A 102 26.24 5.08 -3.20
CA SER A 102 26.99 3.81 -3.21
C SER A 102 28.00 3.70 -4.37
N SER A 103 27.88 4.51 -5.43
CA SER A 103 28.82 4.51 -6.56
C SER A 103 30.04 5.41 -6.33
N GLU A 104 29.96 6.34 -5.37
CA GLU A 104 31.02 7.30 -5.05
C GLU A 104 32.09 6.71 -4.11
N ASP A 105 31.80 5.60 -3.40
CA ASP A 105 32.71 4.94 -2.45
C ASP A 105 33.69 3.93 -3.10
N ILE A 106 33.84 3.92 -4.43
CA ILE A 106 34.66 2.94 -5.17
C ILE A 106 36.03 3.49 -5.64
N PHE A 107 36.34 4.77 -5.42
CA PHE A 107 37.61 5.39 -5.82
C PHE A 107 38.37 6.04 -4.68
#